data_AF-A0A6S7DQG0-F1
#
_entry.id   AF-A0A6S7DQG0-F1
#
_cell.length_a   1.000
_cell.length_b   1.000
_cell.length_c   1.000
_cell.angle_alpha   90.00
_cell.angle_beta   90.00
_cell.angle_gamma   90.00
#
_symmetry.space_group_name_H-M   'P 1'
#
loop_
_entity.id
_entity.type
_entity.pdbx_description
1 polymer ?
#
loop_
_entity_poly.entity_id
_entity_poly.type
_entity_poly.pdbx_seq_one_letter_code
_entity_poly.pdbx_strand_id
1 'polypeptide(L)'
;MASRRSLAFLLCMLAAPAGADVIYDNHGLVVDTATGSRNDWNTGQRQTTRATTITYQGKPLCGKDVGPLLYPGGQSIEARAFFCASTAKALETDAVLAYFTSSSADTVLAHLRVANGALRVERLALSAKPDRDRISTTRFEDARLPGWTRVYTSWNETVMIRHAPLAALNLGPGKLLDVADGVAYLAVPPGRDVVEIEPTKRVKDADGYLQIVPAITKFVDTPMAFRAVRMSDGRELARLDFKDACVQLPTIQFDRPDALSKSSATPDVAFDDVPAWRAATLQLTQERAALRLQPGVALPRKPGCAPG
;
A
#
# COMPACT_ATOMS: atom_id res chain seq x y z
N MET A 1 54.63 27.93 36.45
CA MET A 1 53.42 28.76 36.24
C MET A 1 52.85 28.46 34.85
N ALA A 2 51.54 28.27 34.79
CA ALA A 2 50.64 28.30 33.63
C ALA A 2 50.86 27.33 32.46
N SER A 3 50.19 26.18 32.61
CA SER A 3 49.58 25.35 31.56
C SER A 3 48.74 26.17 30.56
N ARG A 4 48.87 25.89 29.26
CA ARG A 4 47.84 26.18 28.24
C ARG A 4 47.43 24.87 27.57
N ARG A 5 46.29 24.35 27.99
CA ARG A 5 45.54 23.29 27.31
C ARG A 5 44.70 23.93 26.20
N SER A 6 45.05 23.67 24.95
CA SER A 6 44.15 23.89 23.82
C SER A 6 43.16 22.73 23.77
N LEU A 7 41.91 22.98 24.17
CA LEU A 7 40.80 22.06 23.96
C LEU A 7 40.39 22.11 22.48
N ALA A 8 40.69 21.04 21.76
CA ALA A 8 40.08 20.76 20.47
C ALA A 8 38.61 20.39 20.69
N PHE A 9 37.71 21.27 20.27
CA PHE A 9 36.28 20.96 20.12
C PHE A 9 36.13 19.99 18.95
N LEU A 10 36.00 18.70 19.23
CA LEU A 10 35.54 17.70 18.27
C LEU A 10 34.04 17.91 18.05
N LEU A 11 33.69 18.52 16.91
CA LEU A 11 32.38 18.40 16.30
C LEU A 11 32.15 16.93 15.93
N CYS A 12 31.37 16.21 16.72
CA CYS A 12 30.70 15.00 16.28
C CYS A 12 29.62 15.41 15.27
N MET A 13 30.02 15.66 14.02
CA MET A 13 29.08 15.58 12.90
C MET A 13 28.63 14.13 12.80
N LEU A 14 27.40 13.87 13.22
CA LEU A 14 26.62 12.75 12.69
C LEU A 14 26.58 12.97 11.18
N ALA A 15 27.43 12.24 10.46
CA ALA A 15 27.39 12.20 9.01
C ALA A 15 26.01 11.66 8.62
N ALA A 16 25.10 12.56 8.25
CA ALA A 16 23.93 12.18 7.47
C ALA A 16 24.47 11.39 6.27
N PRO A 17 23.95 10.17 6.00
CA PRO A 17 24.40 9.42 4.83
C PRO A 17 24.20 10.33 3.62
N ALA A 18 25.27 10.58 2.87
CA ALA A 18 25.22 11.35 1.64
C ALA A 18 24.20 10.68 0.70
N GLY A 19 22.99 11.25 0.58
CA GLY A 19 21.87 10.67 -0.16
C GLY A 19 20.55 10.50 0.60
N ALA A 20 20.36 11.15 1.75
CA ALA A 20 19.05 11.28 2.39
C ALA A 20 18.34 12.58 1.97
N ASP A 21 17.14 12.47 1.41
CA ASP A 21 16.25 13.57 1.07
C ASP A 21 15.17 13.73 2.15
N VAL A 22 15.04 14.96 2.68
CA VAL A 22 13.96 15.33 3.61
C VAL A 22 12.68 15.51 2.81
N ILE A 23 11.67 14.66 3.03
CA ILE A 23 10.37 14.75 2.34
C ILE A 23 9.28 15.43 3.18
N TYR A 24 9.54 15.62 4.48
CA TYR A 24 8.67 16.32 5.40
C TYR A 24 9.50 16.83 6.59
N ASP A 25 9.33 18.10 6.95
CA ASP A 25 9.91 18.69 8.17
C ASP A 25 8.95 19.77 8.67
N ASN A 26 8.17 19.44 9.68
CA ASN A 26 7.29 20.41 10.32
C ASN A 26 6.99 20.01 11.78
N HIS A 27 6.91 21.02 12.66
CA HIS A 27 6.59 20.86 14.09
C HIS A 27 7.40 19.78 14.84
N GLY A 28 8.65 19.58 14.43
CA GLY A 28 9.55 18.59 15.01
C GLY A 28 9.29 17.15 14.56
N LEU A 29 8.33 16.91 13.66
CA LEU A 29 8.20 15.66 12.92
C LEU A 29 8.98 15.79 11.61
N VAL A 30 9.99 14.92 11.43
CA VAL A 30 10.87 14.91 10.26
C VAL A 30 10.83 13.54 9.61
N VAL A 31 10.78 13.52 8.28
CA VAL A 31 10.83 12.31 7.47
C VAL A 31 11.94 12.43 6.44
N ASP A 32 12.92 11.54 6.59
CA ASP A 32 14.05 11.40 5.69
C ASP A 32 13.90 10.13 4.87
N THR A 33 14.21 10.21 3.58
CA THR A 33 14.30 9.03 2.70
C THR A 33 15.68 8.93 2.11
N ALA A 34 16.36 7.81 2.33
CA ALA A 34 17.68 7.54 1.77
C ALA A 34 17.59 6.44 0.70
N THR A 35 18.16 6.70 -0.47
CA THR A 35 18.39 5.65 -1.49
C THR A 35 19.79 5.11 -1.33
N GLY A 36 19.88 3.81 -1.03
CA GLY A 36 21.13 3.05 -0.99
C GLY A 36 21.20 2.03 -2.11
N SER A 37 22.29 1.28 -2.16
CA SER A 37 22.37 0.07 -2.99
C SER A 37 23.08 -1.02 -2.22
N ARG A 38 22.55 -2.24 -2.26
CA ARG A 38 23.13 -3.42 -1.65
C ARG A 38 23.28 -4.50 -2.70
N ASN A 39 24.38 -5.24 -2.70
CA ASN A 39 24.47 -6.44 -3.51
C ASN A 39 23.66 -7.55 -2.84
N ASP A 40 22.70 -8.09 -3.57
CA ASP A 40 22.00 -9.31 -3.19
C ASP A 40 23.01 -10.46 -3.17
N TRP A 41 23.15 -11.11 -2.02
CA TRP A 41 24.16 -12.13 -1.81
C TRP A 41 23.83 -13.47 -2.51
N ASN A 42 22.55 -13.70 -2.85
CA ASN A 42 22.11 -14.89 -3.56
C ASN A 42 22.28 -14.74 -5.07
N THR A 43 21.99 -13.55 -5.61
CA THR A 43 21.98 -13.30 -7.06
C THR A 43 23.22 -12.57 -7.55
N GLY A 44 24.02 -12.00 -6.65
CA GLY A 44 25.16 -11.13 -6.98
C GLY A 44 24.74 -9.79 -7.58
N GLN A 45 23.44 -9.54 -7.76
CA GLN A 45 22.93 -8.34 -8.41
C GLN A 45 22.86 -7.18 -7.42
N ARG A 46 23.25 -6.00 -7.91
CA ARG A 46 23.13 -4.75 -7.15
C ARG A 46 21.66 -4.36 -7.09
N GLN A 47 21.08 -4.42 -5.90
CA GLN A 47 19.72 -3.98 -5.60
C GLN A 47 19.75 -2.57 -5.00
N THR A 48 18.96 -1.67 -5.56
CA THR A 48 18.73 -0.35 -4.96
C THR A 48 17.78 -0.53 -3.76
N THR A 49 18.13 0.03 -2.61
CA THR A 49 17.31 -0.02 -1.40
C THR A 49 16.81 1.38 -1.06
N ARG A 50 15.57 1.50 -0.59
CA ARG A 50 15.08 2.75 0.01
C ARG A 50 14.92 2.53 1.52
N ALA A 51 15.44 3.45 2.32
CA ALA A 51 15.26 3.48 3.75
C ALA A 51 14.51 4.76 4.12
N THR A 52 13.47 4.64 4.95
CA THR A 52 12.76 5.80 5.50
C THR A 52 13.07 5.91 6.98
N THR A 53 13.47 7.10 7.43
CA THR A 53 13.61 7.42 8.85
C THR A 53 12.56 8.47 9.19
N ILE A 54 11.78 8.20 10.24
CA ILE A 54 10.83 9.18 10.79
C ILE A 54 11.30 9.52 12.19
N THR A 55 11.48 10.80 12.49
CA THR A 55 11.83 11.28 13.84
C THR A 55 10.79 12.26 14.36
N TYR A 56 10.54 12.24 15.66
CA TYR A 56 9.75 13.24 16.35
C TYR A 56 10.57 13.82 17.51
N GLN A 57 10.79 15.13 17.51
CA GLN A 57 11.64 15.84 18.47
C GLN A 57 13.05 15.21 18.57
N GLY A 58 13.60 14.81 17.42
CA GLY A 58 14.91 14.16 17.31
C GLY A 58 14.95 12.69 17.75
N LYS A 59 13.83 12.11 18.19
CA LYS A 59 13.74 10.69 18.54
C LYS A 59 13.18 9.87 17.38
N PRO A 60 13.85 8.80 16.93
CA PRO A 60 13.34 7.97 15.84
C PRO A 60 12.08 7.22 16.27
N LEU A 61 11.09 7.14 15.38
CA LEU A 61 9.92 6.27 15.53
C LEU A 61 10.28 4.83 15.10
N CYS A 62 11.20 4.23 15.84
CA CYS A 62 11.68 2.87 15.62
C CYS A 62 12.08 2.24 16.96
N GLY A 63 11.27 1.32 17.46
CA GLY A 63 11.41 0.82 18.82
C GLY A 63 10.18 0.09 19.36
N LYS A 64 10.29 -0.36 20.61
CA LYS A 64 9.17 -0.92 21.38
C LYS A 64 8.19 0.14 21.88
N ASP A 65 8.63 1.39 21.91
CA ASP A 65 7.84 2.58 22.27
C ASP A 65 6.86 3.00 21.17
N VAL A 66 7.05 2.51 19.94
CA VAL A 66 6.13 2.75 18.82
C VAL A 66 4.85 1.91 18.93
N GLY A 67 4.94 0.67 19.43
CA GLY A 67 3.78 -0.22 19.60
C GLY A 67 2.61 0.42 20.37
N PRO A 68 2.85 1.05 21.54
CA PRO A 68 1.83 1.78 22.29
C PRO A 68 1.22 2.99 21.56
N LEU A 69 1.94 3.59 20.61
CA LEU A 69 1.41 4.68 19.76
C LEU A 69 0.43 4.15 18.71
N LEU A 70 0.72 2.98 18.14
CA LEU A 70 -0.10 2.34 17.09
C LEU A 70 -1.33 1.60 17.67
N TYR A 71 -1.21 1.10 18.90
CA TYR A 71 -2.23 0.35 19.62
C TYR A 71 -2.51 1.00 20.99
N PRO A 72 -3.18 2.16 21.01
CA PRO A 72 -3.47 2.87 22.24
C PRO A 72 -4.31 2.00 23.19
N GLY A 73 -4.01 2.05 24.48
CA GLY A 73 -4.67 1.24 25.51
C GLY A 73 -3.97 -0.07 25.85
N GLY A 74 -2.99 -0.52 25.04
CA GLY A 74 -2.05 -1.60 25.41
C GLY A 74 -2.66 -2.98 25.66
N GLN A 75 -3.93 -3.19 25.29
CA GLN A 75 -4.65 -4.45 25.49
C GLN A 75 -4.25 -5.52 24.46
N SER A 76 -3.72 -5.10 23.31
CA SER A 76 -3.27 -5.98 22.24
C SER A 76 -1.81 -6.42 22.48
N ILE A 77 -1.47 -7.66 22.11
CA ILE A 77 -0.09 -8.17 22.24
C ILE A 77 0.87 -7.41 21.31
N GLU A 78 0.34 -6.95 20.18
CA GLU A 78 1.03 -6.16 19.16
C GLU A 78 1.49 -4.80 19.73
N ALA A 79 0.82 -4.25 20.75
CA ALA A 79 1.26 -3.04 21.44
C ALA A 79 2.66 -3.19 22.10
N ARG A 80 3.15 -4.41 22.29
CA ARG A 80 4.49 -4.70 22.85
C ARG A 80 5.53 -5.05 21.78
N ALA A 81 5.13 -5.08 20.51
CA ALA A 81 6.02 -5.41 19.41
C ALA A 81 6.99 -4.25 19.10
N PHE A 82 8.09 -4.60 18.44
CA PHE A 82 9.07 -3.66 17.96
C PHE A 82 8.69 -3.23 16.54
N PHE A 83 8.38 -1.95 16.35
CA PHE A 83 8.01 -1.41 15.05
C PHE A 83 9.03 -0.38 14.59
N CYS A 84 9.29 -0.32 13.29
CA CYS A 84 10.01 0.77 12.65
C CYS A 84 9.28 1.23 11.40
N ALA A 85 9.41 2.52 11.09
CA ALA A 85 8.91 3.07 9.85
C ALA A 85 9.61 2.39 8.64
N SER A 86 8.83 2.09 7.60
CA SER A 86 9.32 1.46 6.37
C SER A 86 9.26 2.43 5.18
N THR A 87 8.04 2.90 4.86
CA THR A 87 7.79 3.86 3.77
C THR A 87 6.88 4.95 4.30
N ALA A 88 7.14 6.19 3.91
CA ALA A 88 6.32 7.34 4.26
C ALA A 88 5.96 8.19 3.04
N LYS A 89 4.87 8.93 3.16
CA LYS A 89 4.40 9.91 2.18
C LYS A 89 3.92 11.15 2.92
N ALA A 90 4.55 12.28 2.63
CA ALA A 90 4.04 13.59 3.03
C ALA A 90 2.69 13.87 2.36
N LEU A 91 1.74 14.39 3.14
CA LEU A 91 0.44 14.83 2.67
C LEU A 91 0.41 16.34 2.52
N GLU A 92 -0.52 16.83 1.70
CA GLU A 92 -0.82 18.26 1.54
C GLU A 92 -1.37 18.89 2.86
N THR A 93 -1.70 18.08 3.86
CA THR A 93 -2.45 18.46 5.08
C THR A 93 -1.57 18.58 6.33
N ASP A 94 -0.31 19.00 6.21
CA ASP A 94 0.67 19.03 7.33
C ASP A 94 0.69 17.73 8.13
N ALA A 95 0.73 16.61 7.41
CA ALA A 95 0.69 15.27 7.98
C ALA A 95 1.43 14.28 7.10
N VAL A 96 1.65 13.07 7.62
CA VAL A 96 2.39 12.00 6.96
C VAL A 96 1.60 10.70 7.04
N LEU A 97 1.48 9.98 5.93
CA LEU A 97 1.13 8.55 5.96
C LEU A 97 2.41 7.73 6.07
N ALA A 98 2.45 6.77 6.98
CA ALA A 98 3.62 5.94 7.20
C ALA A 98 3.24 4.48 7.46
N TYR A 99 3.95 3.57 6.79
CA TYR A 99 3.93 2.16 7.13
C TYR A 99 4.91 1.86 8.26
N PHE A 100 4.45 1.11 9.25
CA PHE A 100 5.25 0.56 10.33
C PHE A 100 5.29 -0.96 10.20
N THR A 101 6.49 -1.52 10.08
CA THR A 101 6.72 -2.96 9.95
C THR A 101 7.31 -3.52 11.23
N SER A 102 6.99 -4.77 11.54
CA SER A 102 7.51 -5.53 12.66
C SER A 102 7.85 -6.95 12.21
N SER A 103 8.82 -7.58 12.87
CA SER A 103 9.11 -9.00 12.70
C SER A 103 8.17 -9.91 13.50
N SER A 104 7.39 -9.34 14.43
CA SER A 104 6.54 -10.08 15.37
C SER A 104 5.08 -9.62 15.40
N ALA A 105 4.70 -8.71 14.51
CA ALA A 105 3.33 -8.21 14.36
C ALA A 105 3.05 -7.80 12.90
N ASP A 106 1.77 -7.73 12.53
CA ASP A 106 1.33 -7.31 11.21
C ASP A 106 1.76 -5.85 10.90
N THR A 107 2.05 -5.57 9.63
CA THR A 107 2.33 -4.21 9.14
C THR A 107 1.15 -3.28 9.40
N VAL A 108 1.42 -2.07 9.88
CA VAL A 108 0.41 -1.05 10.17
C VAL A 108 0.59 0.15 9.25
N LEU A 109 -0.51 0.68 8.70
CA LEU A 109 -0.53 2.00 8.08
C LEU A 109 -1.08 3.01 9.09
N ALA A 110 -0.34 4.10 9.32
CA ALA A 110 -0.74 5.14 10.25
C ALA A 110 -0.65 6.53 9.61
N HIS A 111 -1.54 7.41 10.06
CA HIS A 111 -1.51 8.83 9.83
C HIS A 111 -0.83 9.52 11.02
N LEU A 112 0.23 10.27 10.74
CA LEU A 112 1.04 10.99 11.70
C LEU A 112 0.81 12.49 11.50
N ARG A 113 0.43 13.18 12.57
CA ARG A 113 0.34 14.65 12.58
C ARG A 113 0.78 15.19 13.92
N VAL A 114 1.25 16.43 13.96
CA VAL A 114 1.53 17.12 15.22
C VAL A 114 0.36 18.04 15.54
N ALA A 115 -0.28 17.84 16.69
CA ALA A 115 -1.39 18.69 17.13
C ALA A 115 -1.20 19.06 18.61
N ASN A 116 -1.26 20.36 18.90
CA ASN A 116 -1.00 20.94 20.22
C ASN A 116 0.37 20.53 20.79
N GLY A 117 1.40 20.55 19.95
CA GLY A 117 2.78 20.19 20.34
C GLY A 117 3.00 18.72 20.69
N ALA A 118 2.04 17.84 20.34
CA ALA A 118 2.12 16.40 20.57
C ALA A 118 1.92 15.63 19.27
N LEU A 119 2.72 14.58 19.07
CA LEU A 119 2.53 13.63 17.99
C LEU A 119 1.19 12.90 18.19
N ARG A 120 0.36 12.93 17.18
CA ARG A 120 -0.88 12.16 17.06
C ARG A 120 -0.66 11.08 16.01
N VAL A 121 -0.84 9.85 16.43
CA VAL A 121 -0.75 8.67 15.59
C VAL A 121 -2.14 8.07 15.50
N GLU A 122 -2.65 7.96 14.29
CA GLU A 122 -3.95 7.34 14.01
C GLU A 122 -3.72 6.16 13.08
N ARG A 123 -3.93 4.95 13.59
CA ARG A 123 -3.92 3.75 12.75
C ARG A 123 -5.11 3.79 11.80
N LEU A 124 -4.86 3.57 10.51
CA LEU A 124 -5.89 3.48 9.50
C LEU A 124 -6.35 2.02 9.36
N ALA A 125 -7.65 1.79 9.56
CA ALA A 125 -8.29 0.55 9.14
C ALA A 125 -8.55 0.62 7.63
N LEU A 126 -7.96 -0.33 6.90
CA LEU A 126 -8.09 -0.50 5.45
C LEU A 126 -9.30 -1.36 5.07
N SER A 127 -9.89 -2.07 6.03
CA SER A 127 -11.10 -2.87 5.83
C SER A 127 -11.99 -2.81 7.06
N ALA A 128 -13.31 -2.81 6.84
CA ALA A 128 -14.28 -3.00 7.92
C ALA A 128 -14.26 -4.43 8.49
N LYS A 129 -13.72 -5.39 7.71
CA LYS A 129 -13.54 -6.78 8.12
C LYS A 129 -12.11 -6.96 8.65
N PRO A 130 -11.91 -7.25 9.96
CA PRO A 130 -10.58 -7.28 10.58
C PRO A 130 -9.62 -8.30 9.96
N ASP A 131 -10.16 -9.44 9.51
CA ASP A 131 -9.40 -10.47 8.81
C ASP A 131 -8.78 -9.93 7.52
N ARG A 132 -9.42 -8.95 6.84
CA ARG A 132 -8.98 -8.33 5.59
C ARG A 132 -8.19 -7.01 5.77
N ASP A 133 -7.76 -6.68 6.98
CA ASP A 133 -7.07 -5.40 7.29
C ASP A 133 -5.53 -5.47 7.16
N ARG A 134 -4.96 -6.62 6.77
CA ARG A 134 -3.51 -6.80 6.65
C ARG A 134 -2.91 -6.15 5.40
N ILE A 135 -1.62 -5.82 5.52
CA ILE A 135 -0.79 -5.19 4.50
C ILE A 135 0.43 -6.07 4.23
N SER A 136 0.58 -6.52 2.98
CA SER A 136 1.74 -7.29 2.52
C SER A 136 2.79 -6.45 1.78
N THR A 137 2.41 -5.25 1.31
CA THR A 137 3.30 -4.34 0.57
C THR A 137 3.24 -2.94 1.17
N THR A 138 4.39 -2.29 1.32
CA THR A 138 4.51 -0.96 1.94
C THR A 138 4.68 0.14 0.90
N ARG A 139 3.89 0.08 -0.17
CA ARG A 139 3.97 1.02 -1.29
C ARG A 139 2.74 1.92 -1.37
N PHE A 140 3.00 3.22 -1.45
CA PHE A 140 1.98 4.20 -1.80
C PHE A 140 1.88 4.32 -3.31
N GLU A 141 0.67 4.12 -3.82
CA GLU A 141 0.36 4.21 -5.23
C GLU A 141 -0.38 5.50 -5.56
N ASP A 142 -0.31 5.89 -6.83
CA ASP A 142 -1.05 7.03 -7.33
C ASP A 142 -2.55 6.71 -7.40
N ALA A 143 -3.35 7.57 -6.78
CA ALA A 143 -4.80 7.46 -6.70
C ALA A 143 -5.53 8.01 -7.94
N ARG A 144 -4.80 8.65 -8.87
CA ARG A 144 -5.36 9.37 -10.03
C ARG A 144 -6.34 10.48 -9.64
N LEU A 145 -6.27 10.95 -8.40
CA LEU A 145 -7.15 11.97 -7.84
C LEU A 145 -6.37 12.81 -6.82
N PRO A 146 -6.27 14.15 -6.99
CA PRO A 146 -5.59 15.02 -6.04
C PRO A 146 -6.17 14.93 -4.63
N GLY A 147 -5.32 14.93 -3.61
CA GLY A 147 -5.75 14.78 -2.21
C GLY A 147 -6.11 13.34 -1.82
N TRP A 148 -5.74 12.35 -2.65
CA TRP A 148 -5.92 10.93 -2.37
C TRP A 148 -4.62 10.14 -2.55
N THR A 149 -4.49 9.06 -1.78
CA THR A 149 -3.42 8.06 -1.91
C THR A 149 -4.05 6.69 -2.10
N ARG A 150 -3.47 5.84 -2.94
CA ARG A 150 -3.93 4.48 -3.12
C ARG A 150 -2.97 3.49 -2.46
N VAL A 151 -3.51 2.45 -1.85
CA VAL A 151 -2.74 1.34 -1.27
C VAL A 151 -3.42 0.02 -1.58
N TYR A 152 -2.72 -1.08 -1.32
CA TYR A 152 -3.26 -2.43 -1.44
C TYR A 152 -3.27 -3.16 -0.11
N THR A 153 -4.34 -3.91 0.14
CA THR A 153 -4.37 -4.92 1.21
C THR A 153 -3.70 -6.20 0.75
N SER A 154 -3.43 -7.12 1.67
CA SER A 154 -2.90 -8.45 1.37
C SER A 154 -3.81 -9.30 0.45
N TRP A 155 -5.08 -8.92 0.27
CA TRP A 155 -6.06 -9.60 -0.60
C TRP A 155 -6.19 -8.95 -1.97
N ASN A 156 -5.22 -8.12 -2.38
CA ASN A 156 -5.25 -7.38 -3.64
C ASN A 156 -6.49 -6.45 -3.78
N GLU A 157 -6.97 -5.92 -2.66
CA GLU A 157 -8.04 -4.92 -2.68
C GLU A 157 -7.44 -3.53 -2.83
N THR A 158 -8.07 -2.70 -3.67
CA THR A 158 -7.70 -1.30 -3.80
C THR A 158 -8.35 -0.51 -2.66
N VAL A 159 -7.53 0.19 -1.88
CA VAL A 159 -7.99 1.12 -0.84
C VAL A 159 -7.56 2.53 -1.20
N MET A 160 -8.52 3.46 -1.18
CA MET A 160 -8.34 4.87 -1.46
C MET A 160 -8.34 5.65 -0.14
N ILE A 161 -7.29 6.41 0.13
CA ILE A 161 -7.14 7.19 1.36
C ILE A 161 -7.28 8.66 1.00
N ARG A 162 -8.38 9.28 1.39
CA ARG A 162 -8.57 10.73 1.28
C ARG A 162 -7.74 11.43 2.36
N HIS A 163 -7.04 12.49 2.01
CA HIS A 163 -6.18 13.22 2.95
C HIS A 163 -6.97 14.18 3.83
N ALA A 164 -8.00 14.84 3.27
CA ALA A 164 -8.87 15.77 4.00
C ALA A 164 -10.35 15.66 3.61
N PRO A 165 -11.28 15.41 4.56
CA PRO A 165 -11.00 14.82 5.87
C PRO A 165 -10.48 13.39 5.71
N LEU A 166 -9.57 12.98 6.61
CA LEU A 166 -8.93 11.66 6.57
C LEU A 166 -9.96 10.54 6.56
N ALA A 167 -9.92 9.69 5.53
CA ALA A 167 -10.78 8.53 5.42
C ALA A 167 -10.14 7.47 4.52
N ALA A 168 -10.14 6.21 4.97
CA ALA A 168 -9.81 5.06 4.13
C ALA A 168 -11.10 4.45 3.55
N LEU A 169 -11.13 4.27 2.24
CA LEU A 169 -12.24 3.72 1.48
C LEU A 169 -11.76 2.47 0.73
N ASN A 170 -12.17 1.30 1.22
CA ASN A 170 -11.89 0.04 0.53
C ASN A 170 -12.85 -0.14 -0.65
N LEU A 171 -12.32 -0.19 -1.87
CA LEU A 171 -13.08 -0.42 -3.09
C LEU A 171 -13.25 -1.92 -3.41
N GLY A 172 -12.63 -2.79 -2.61
CA GLY A 172 -12.60 -4.24 -2.81
C GLY A 172 -11.59 -4.68 -3.88
N PRO A 173 -11.73 -5.90 -4.41
CA PRO A 173 -10.74 -6.53 -5.28
C PRO A 173 -10.58 -5.81 -6.62
N GLY A 174 -9.33 -5.72 -7.09
CA GLY A 174 -8.99 -5.20 -8.41
C GLY A 174 -7.97 -4.08 -8.36
N LYS A 175 -7.48 -3.72 -9.54
CA LYS A 175 -6.47 -2.69 -9.79
C LYS A 175 -7.15 -1.45 -10.39
N LEU A 176 -6.79 -0.26 -9.92
CA LEU A 176 -7.38 0.99 -10.38
C LEU A 176 -6.99 1.28 -11.83
N LEU A 177 -8.00 1.41 -12.69
CA LEU A 177 -7.85 1.90 -14.05
C LEU A 177 -7.94 3.42 -14.07
N ASP A 178 -8.98 3.97 -13.43
CA ASP A 178 -9.31 5.39 -13.52
C ASP A 178 -10.32 5.82 -12.45
N VAL A 179 -10.41 7.13 -12.21
CA VAL A 179 -11.46 7.77 -11.41
C VAL A 179 -12.08 8.89 -12.24
N ALA A 180 -13.36 8.76 -12.57
CA ALA A 180 -14.11 9.78 -13.32
C ALA A 180 -15.53 9.93 -12.78
N ASP A 181 -16.00 11.17 -12.67
CA ASP A 181 -17.37 11.52 -12.25
C ASP A 181 -17.80 10.87 -10.92
N GLY A 182 -16.88 10.78 -9.96
CA GLY A 182 -17.13 10.16 -8.66
C GLY A 182 -17.19 8.62 -8.69
N VAL A 183 -16.73 7.99 -9.77
CA VAL A 183 -16.68 6.53 -9.94
C VAL A 183 -15.25 6.07 -10.18
N ALA A 184 -14.79 5.12 -9.38
CA ALA A 184 -13.56 4.38 -9.63
C ALA A 184 -13.84 3.16 -10.52
N TYR A 185 -13.07 3.03 -11.59
CA TYR A 185 -13.10 1.89 -12.49
C TYR A 185 -11.94 0.96 -12.12
N LEU A 186 -12.24 -0.30 -11.83
CA LEU A 186 -11.25 -1.31 -11.46
C LEU A 186 -11.24 -2.43 -12.51
N ALA A 187 -10.05 -2.96 -12.78
CA ALA A 187 -9.90 -4.25 -13.45
C ALA A 187 -9.58 -5.31 -12.39
N VAL A 188 -10.26 -6.46 -12.45
CA VAL A 188 -9.88 -7.66 -11.72
C VAL A 188 -9.12 -8.53 -12.72
N PRO A 189 -7.77 -8.59 -12.64
CA PRO A 189 -7.01 -9.46 -13.52
C PRO A 189 -7.40 -10.92 -13.30
N PRO A 190 -7.39 -11.76 -14.34
CA PRO A 190 -7.55 -13.19 -14.15
C PRO A 190 -6.41 -13.70 -13.28
N GLY A 191 -6.73 -14.53 -12.30
CA GLY A 191 -5.73 -14.97 -11.33
C GLY A 191 -6.25 -16.03 -10.39
N ARG A 192 -5.56 -16.18 -9.28
CA ARG A 192 -5.94 -17.09 -8.19
C ARG A 192 -6.20 -16.26 -6.95
N ASP A 193 -7.44 -16.23 -6.50
CA ASP A 193 -7.80 -15.60 -5.24
C ASP A 193 -7.66 -16.61 -4.10
N VAL A 194 -7.25 -16.11 -2.94
CA VAL A 194 -7.01 -16.91 -1.74
C VAL A 194 -8.29 -16.89 -0.93
N VAL A 195 -9.07 -17.97 -1.03
CA VAL A 195 -10.25 -18.16 -0.19
C VAL A 195 -9.81 -18.84 1.09
N GLU A 196 -9.99 -18.15 2.22
CA GLU A 196 -9.79 -18.74 3.54
C GLU A 196 -10.89 -19.80 3.79
N ILE A 197 -10.48 -21.06 3.90
CA ILE A 197 -11.35 -22.19 4.25
C ILE A 197 -11.46 -22.30 5.76
N GLU A 198 -10.35 -22.09 6.48
CA GLU A 198 -10.33 -22.06 7.94
C GLU A 198 -9.52 -20.86 8.44
N PRO A 199 -10.06 -20.09 9.40
CA PRO A 199 -9.35 -18.95 9.97
C PRO A 199 -8.16 -19.40 10.82
N THR A 200 -7.26 -18.45 11.05
CA THR A 200 -6.16 -18.64 12.00
C THR A 200 -6.73 -18.97 13.38
N LYS A 201 -6.31 -20.08 13.97
CA LYS A 201 -6.74 -20.52 15.31
C LYS A 201 -5.60 -20.35 16.30
N ARG A 202 -5.93 -19.96 17.53
CA ARG A 202 -5.00 -20.03 18.68
C ARG A 202 -5.37 -21.26 19.49
N VAL A 203 -4.52 -22.28 19.47
CA VAL A 203 -4.72 -23.53 20.21
C VAL A 203 -3.68 -23.65 21.31
N LYS A 204 -3.99 -24.32 22.41
CA LYS A 204 -2.96 -24.72 23.38
C LYS A 204 -2.45 -26.11 23.00
N ASP A 205 -1.14 -26.30 22.99
CA ASP A 205 -0.55 -27.63 22.84
C ASP A 205 -0.71 -28.47 24.12
N ALA A 206 -0.24 -29.72 24.07
CA ALA A 206 -0.35 -30.68 25.17
C ALA A 206 0.33 -30.19 26.46
N ASP A 207 1.31 -29.29 26.34
CA ASP A 207 2.07 -28.71 27.46
C ASP A 207 1.50 -27.35 27.91
N GLY A 208 0.40 -26.90 27.30
CA GLY A 208 -0.34 -25.69 27.67
C GLY A 208 0.16 -24.39 27.02
N TYR A 209 1.13 -24.46 26.10
CA TYR A 209 1.62 -23.29 25.36
C TYR A 209 0.67 -22.92 24.22
N LEU A 210 0.44 -21.62 24.04
CA LEU A 210 -0.38 -21.10 22.95
C LEU A 210 0.38 -21.20 21.62
N GLN A 211 -0.13 -22.02 20.71
CA GLN A 211 0.30 -22.12 19.31
C GLN A 211 -0.69 -21.41 18.38
N ILE A 212 -0.14 -20.77 17.34
CA ILE A 212 -0.92 -20.18 16.26
C ILE A 212 -0.98 -21.22 15.13
N VAL A 213 -2.16 -21.76 14.87
CA VAL A 213 -2.43 -22.55 13.67
C VAL A 213 -2.79 -21.56 12.55
N PRO A 214 -1.96 -21.43 11.51
CA PRO A 214 -2.24 -20.51 10.41
C PRO A 214 -3.51 -20.92 9.66
N ALA A 215 -4.14 -19.95 8.99
CA ALA A 215 -5.33 -20.18 8.19
C ALA A 215 -5.08 -21.21 7.07
N ILE A 216 -6.06 -22.09 6.83
CA ILE A 216 -6.08 -22.94 5.64
C ILE A 216 -6.73 -22.14 4.53
N THR A 217 -6.01 -21.97 3.43
CA THR A 217 -6.50 -21.21 2.27
C THR A 217 -6.52 -22.08 1.02
N LYS A 218 -7.46 -21.81 0.12
CA LYS A 218 -7.54 -22.42 -1.20
C LYS A 218 -7.50 -21.36 -2.26
N PHE A 219 -6.66 -21.60 -3.26
CA PHE A 219 -6.63 -20.80 -4.47
C PHE A 219 -7.84 -21.14 -5.35
N VAL A 220 -8.65 -20.15 -5.66
CA VAL A 220 -9.78 -20.27 -6.59
C VAL A 220 -9.49 -19.39 -7.80
N ASP A 221 -9.64 -19.94 -9.00
CA ASP A 221 -9.47 -19.17 -10.22
C ASP A 221 -10.52 -18.06 -10.28
N THR A 222 -10.06 -16.82 -10.39
CA THR A 222 -10.92 -15.64 -10.47
C THR A 222 -11.01 -15.22 -11.93
N PRO A 223 -12.21 -15.24 -12.53
CA PRO A 223 -12.38 -14.76 -13.88
C PRO A 223 -12.08 -13.27 -13.94
N MET A 224 -11.61 -12.83 -15.10
CA MET A 224 -11.41 -11.41 -15.36
C MET A 224 -12.74 -10.67 -15.25
N ALA A 225 -12.72 -9.49 -14.64
CA ALA A 225 -13.88 -8.62 -14.60
C ALA A 225 -13.48 -7.15 -14.60
N PHE A 226 -14.41 -6.28 -14.99
CA PHE A 226 -14.35 -4.87 -14.67
C PHE A 226 -15.40 -4.50 -13.64
N ARG A 227 -15.08 -3.54 -12.79
CA ARG A 227 -15.97 -3.05 -11.74
C ARG A 227 -16.03 -1.52 -11.82
N ALA A 228 -17.21 -0.98 -11.58
CA ALA A 228 -17.43 0.44 -11.35
C ALA A 228 -17.88 0.62 -9.90
N VAL A 229 -17.15 1.42 -9.13
CA VAL A 229 -17.34 1.58 -7.69
C VAL A 229 -17.51 3.06 -7.37
N ARG A 230 -18.52 3.40 -6.57
CA ARG A 230 -18.78 4.79 -6.17
C ARG A 230 -17.74 5.26 -5.15
N MET A 231 -17.12 6.41 -5.40
CA MET A 231 -16.08 6.99 -4.54
C MET A 231 -16.59 7.61 -3.22
N SER A 232 -17.90 7.80 -3.07
CA SER A 232 -18.45 8.37 -1.83
C SER A 232 -18.56 7.34 -0.69
N ASP A 233 -18.79 6.07 -1.02
CA ASP A 233 -19.14 5.01 -0.06
C ASP A 233 -18.51 3.64 -0.38
N GLY A 234 -17.78 3.50 -1.48
CA GLY A 234 -17.16 2.25 -1.89
C GLY A 234 -18.16 1.22 -2.44
N ARG A 235 -19.42 1.62 -2.70
CA ARG A 235 -20.43 0.70 -3.21
C ARG A 235 -20.20 0.37 -4.67
N GLU A 236 -20.19 -0.92 -5.00
CA GLU A 236 -20.17 -1.37 -6.39
C GLU A 236 -21.46 -0.95 -7.09
N LEU A 237 -21.32 -0.21 -8.18
CA LEU A 237 -22.41 0.27 -9.02
C LEU A 237 -22.75 -0.76 -10.10
N ALA A 238 -21.72 -1.31 -10.74
CA ALA A 238 -21.87 -2.28 -11.81
C ALA A 238 -20.59 -3.12 -11.96
N ARG A 239 -20.77 -4.31 -12.53
CA ARG A 239 -19.70 -5.25 -12.82
C ARG A 239 -19.91 -5.91 -14.18
N LEU A 240 -18.81 -6.12 -14.88
CA LEU A 240 -18.77 -6.82 -16.16
C LEU A 240 -17.85 -8.04 -16.01
N ASP A 241 -18.44 -9.22 -15.89
CA ASP A 241 -17.71 -10.49 -15.77
C ASP A 241 -17.49 -11.14 -17.14
N PHE A 242 -16.32 -11.74 -17.32
CA PHE A 242 -15.98 -12.52 -18.50
C PHE A 242 -15.90 -14.00 -18.13
N LYS A 243 -16.83 -14.80 -18.66
CA LYS A 243 -16.87 -16.26 -18.45
C LYS A 243 -15.83 -16.99 -19.30
N ASP A 244 -15.47 -16.41 -20.44
CA ASP A 244 -14.48 -16.99 -21.35
C ASP A 244 -13.06 -16.81 -20.75
N ALA A 245 -12.51 -17.91 -20.24
CA ALA A 245 -11.18 -17.95 -19.63
C ALA A 245 -10.04 -17.65 -20.62
N CYS A 246 -10.32 -17.66 -21.93
CA CYS A 246 -9.37 -17.25 -22.96
C CYS A 246 -9.25 -15.74 -23.10
N VAL A 247 -10.23 -14.96 -22.64
CA VAL A 247 -10.13 -13.50 -22.65
C VAL A 247 -9.19 -13.05 -21.54
N GLN A 248 -8.31 -12.10 -21.84
CA GLN A 248 -7.39 -11.50 -20.88
C GLN A 248 -7.37 -9.98 -21.00
N LEU A 249 -6.82 -9.31 -19.99
CA LEU A 249 -6.49 -7.90 -20.10
C LEU A 249 -5.26 -7.75 -21.00
N PRO A 250 -5.14 -6.65 -21.77
CA PRO A 250 -3.84 -6.25 -22.28
C PRO A 250 -2.86 -6.06 -21.11
N THR A 251 -1.58 -6.04 -21.40
CA THR A 251 -0.54 -5.77 -20.39
C THR A 251 -0.65 -4.30 -19.96
N ILE A 252 -1.42 -4.05 -18.89
CA ILE A 252 -1.67 -2.72 -18.35
C ILE A 252 -0.71 -2.42 -17.20
N GLN A 253 -0.08 -1.25 -17.25
CA GLN A 253 0.70 -0.73 -16.15
C GLN A 253 -0.20 0.01 -15.14
N PHE A 254 -0.77 -0.74 -14.19
CA PHE A 254 -1.71 -0.19 -13.20
C PHE A 254 -1.08 0.79 -12.20
N ASP A 255 0.19 0.55 -11.87
CA ASP A 255 0.94 1.27 -10.86
C ASP A 255 2.04 2.09 -11.52
N ARG A 256 2.32 3.29 -11.00
CA ARG A 256 3.36 4.15 -11.59
C ARG A 256 4.69 3.38 -11.60
N PRO A 257 5.42 3.29 -12.72
CA PRO A 257 6.71 2.61 -12.72
C PRO A 257 7.65 3.23 -11.68
N ASP A 258 8.35 2.40 -10.91
CA ASP A 258 9.40 2.90 -10.03
C ASP A 258 10.58 3.33 -10.91
N ALA A 259 10.99 4.60 -10.79
CA ALA A 259 12.12 5.15 -11.52
C ALA A 259 13.43 4.36 -11.29
N LEU A 260 13.52 3.63 -10.17
CA LEU A 260 14.68 2.82 -9.81
C LEU A 260 14.60 1.37 -10.33
N SER A 261 13.44 0.93 -10.83
CA SER A 261 13.23 -0.41 -11.36
C SER A 261 13.16 -0.36 -12.89
N LYS A 262 14.16 -0.93 -13.56
CA LYS A 262 14.13 -1.11 -15.02
C LYS A 262 13.32 -2.36 -15.36
N SER A 263 12.03 -2.19 -15.67
CA SER A 263 11.26 -3.25 -16.33
C SER A 263 11.73 -3.36 -17.78
N SER A 264 12.07 -4.57 -18.23
CA SER A 264 12.41 -4.87 -19.62
C SER A 264 11.18 -5.10 -20.51
N ALA A 265 10.00 -5.36 -19.92
CA ALA A 265 8.76 -5.57 -20.65
C ALA A 265 8.08 -4.22 -20.93
N THR A 266 7.77 -3.96 -22.20
CA THR A 266 6.96 -2.81 -22.63
C THR A 266 5.48 -3.17 -22.44
N PRO A 267 4.69 -2.41 -21.66
CA PRO A 267 3.28 -2.68 -21.51
C PRO A 267 2.51 -2.33 -22.78
N ASP A 268 1.38 -3.01 -23.02
CA ASP A 268 0.45 -2.66 -24.09
C ASP A 268 -0.27 -1.33 -23.78
N VAL A 269 -0.45 -1.01 -22.50
CA VAL A 269 -1.03 0.24 -22.01
C VAL A 269 -0.16 0.79 -20.89
N ALA A 270 0.54 1.90 -21.16
CA ALA A 270 1.37 2.58 -20.18
C ALA A 270 0.54 3.27 -19.09
N PHE A 271 1.16 3.56 -17.93
CA PHE A 271 0.47 4.09 -16.76
C PHE A 271 -0.34 5.37 -17.03
N ASP A 272 0.20 6.29 -17.82
CA ASP A 272 -0.44 7.57 -18.13
C ASP A 272 -1.59 7.42 -19.15
N ASP A 273 -1.59 6.35 -19.96
CA ASP A 273 -2.60 6.08 -20.97
C ASP A 273 -3.79 5.27 -20.44
N VAL A 274 -3.68 4.66 -19.25
CA VAL A 274 -4.73 3.81 -18.66
C VAL A 274 -6.09 4.52 -18.57
N PRO A 275 -6.20 5.81 -18.16
CA PRO A 275 -7.48 6.54 -18.13
C PRO A 275 -8.14 6.63 -19.51
N ALA A 276 -7.35 6.99 -20.54
CA ALA A 276 -7.83 7.10 -21.91
C ALA A 276 -8.24 5.73 -22.47
N TRP A 277 -7.43 4.69 -22.24
CA TRP A 277 -7.75 3.32 -22.59
C TRP A 277 -9.05 2.84 -21.91
N ARG A 278 -9.20 3.11 -20.61
CA ARG A 278 -10.41 2.80 -19.84
C ARG A 278 -11.63 3.47 -20.45
N ALA A 279 -11.54 4.77 -20.75
CA ALA A 279 -12.63 5.54 -21.33
C ALA A 279 -13.03 5.02 -22.72
N ALA A 280 -12.06 4.62 -23.56
CA ALA A 280 -12.31 4.02 -24.87
C ALA A 280 -12.83 2.57 -24.78
N THR A 281 -12.54 1.86 -23.69
CA THR A 281 -12.86 0.43 -23.53
C THR A 281 -14.19 0.19 -22.82
N LEU A 282 -14.50 0.99 -21.79
CA LEU A 282 -15.62 0.75 -20.88
C LEU A 282 -16.64 1.88 -20.95
N GLN A 283 -17.91 1.50 -20.87
CA GLN A 283 -19.04 2.40 -20.74
C GLN A 283 -19.88 2.02 -19.53
N LEU A 284 -20.12 2.99 -18.64
CA LEU A 284 -21.07 2.88 -17.55
C LEU A 284 -22.36 3.63 -17.90
N THR A 285 -23.49 2.94 -17.92
CA THR A 285 -24.81 3.59 -18.03
C THR A 285 -25.37 3.79 -16.63
N GLN A 286 -25.69 5.03 -16.22
CA GLN A 286 -26.07 5.33 -14.82
C GLN A 286 -27.55 5.06 -14.49
N GLU A 287 -28.48 5.30 -15.42
CA GLU A 287 -29.94 5.14 -15.17
C GLU A 287 -30.33 3.71 -14.77
N ARG A 288 -29.64 2.74 -15.35
CA ARG A 288 -29.60 1.34 -14.92
C ARG A 288 -28.15 0.95 -14.86
N ALA A 289 -27.51 1.21 -13.72
CA ALA A 289 -26.09 0.98 -13.47
C ALA A 289 -25.61 -0.32 -14.13
N ALA A 290 -24.96 -0.19 -15.28
CA ALA A 290 -24.52 -1.31 -16.10
C ALA A 290 -23.20 -0.95 -16.75
N LEU A 291 -22.21 -1.85 -16.59
CA LEU A 291 -20.89 -1.71 -17.15
C LEU A 291 -20.77 -2.62 -18.37
N ARG A 292 -20.32 -2.07 -19.49
CA ARG A 292 -20.19 -2.78 -20.77
C ARG A 292 -18.89 -2.39 -21.46
N LEU A 293 -18.43 -3.24 -22.38
CA LEU A 293 -17.44 -2.80 -23.36
C LEU A 293 -18.08 -1.78 -24.30
N GLN A 294 -17.30 -0.81 -24.76
CA GLN A 294 -17.72 0.06 -25.85
C GLN A 294 -17.98 -0.74 -27.14
N PRO A 295 -18.90 -0.29 -28.00
CA PRO A 295 -19.15 -0.93 -29.29
C PRO A 295 -17.87 -1.08 -30.12
N GLY A 296 -17.64 -2.27 -30.68
CA GLY A 296 -16.47 -2.57 -31.51
C GLY A 296 -15.18 -2.87 -30.74
N VAL A 297 -15.17 -2.71 -29.41
CA VAL A 297 -14.00 -3.05 -28.59
C VAL A 297 -13.98 -4.55 -28.29
N ALA A 298 -12.86 -5.19 -28.60
CA ALA A 298 -12.56 -6.56 -28.23
C ALA A 298 -11.31 -6.61 -27.35
N LEU A 299 -11.36 -7.43 -26.31
CA LEU A 299 -10.21 -7.68 -25.44
C LEU A 299 -9.30 -8.77 -26.04
N PRO A 300 -7.99 -8.73 -25.76
CA PRO A 300 -7.07 -9.72 -26.28
C PRO A 300 -7.43 -11.12 -25.77
N ARG A 301 -7.10 -12.12 -26.60
CA ARG A 301 -7.24 -13.53 -26.24
C ARG A 301 -5.87 -14.12 -25.93
N LYS A 302 -5.84 -15.10 -25.02
CA LYS A 302 -4.67 -15.91 -24.75
C LYS A 302 -4.24 -16.65 -26.03
N PRO A 303 -2.95 -16.62 -26.40
CA PRO A 303 -2.46 -17.36 -27.57
C PRO A 303 -2.81 -18.85 -27.48
N GLY A 304 -3.32 -19.42 -28.58
CA GLY A 304 -3.69 -20.84 -28.65
C GLY A 304 -4.93 -21.25 -27.86
N CYS A 305 -5.71 -20.31 -27.32
CA CYS A 305 -6.89 -20.61 -26.51
C CYS A 305 -8.17 -20.54 -27.37
N ALA A 306 -8.83 -21.69 -27.57
CA ALA A 306 -10.12 -21.77 -28.24
C ALA A 306 -11.26 -21.43 -27.25
N PRO A 307 -12.32 -20.73 -27.69
CA PRO A 307 -13.50 -20.50 -26.84
C PRO A 307 -14.04 -21.84 -26.33
N GLY A 308 -14.27 -21.93 -25.02
CA GLY A 308 -14.96 -23.06 -24.38
C GLY A 308 -16.47 -22.93 -24.46
#